data_AF-A0A1A7WS31-F1
#
_entry.id   AF-A0A1A7WS31-F1
#
_cell.length_a   1.000
_cell.length_b   1.000
_cell.length_c   1.000
_cell.angle_alpha   90.00
_cell.angle_beta   90.00
_cell.angle_gamma   90.00
#
_symmetry.space_group_name_H-M   'P 1'
#
loop_
_entity.id
_entity.type
_entity.pdbx_description
1 polymer ?
#
loop_
_entity_poly.entity_id
_entity_poly.type
_entity_poly.pdbx_seq_one_letter_code
_entity_poly.pdbx_strand_id
1 'polypeptide(L)'
;MEALGLILGILQSAGLYFQLNAGLNDVKMDNHISGNALFTEVPRDITTHSGEDVEMACSFRGAGSTSYSLEIQWWYSRKHRAQRDFPSHGTNNVGTLEDMSKDATKISVVKVAGSNISHKLRLSSIKPTDEGTYECHVIDHSGPVAQRYSVQAYLQVEPERSLELEPEHVSQPTGSRDPERRAAGSTTDCKGSCVL
;
A
#
# COMPACT_ATOMS: atom_id res chain seq x y z
N MET A 1 66.77 58.63 11.78
CA MET A 1 65.29 58.63 11.95
C MET A 1 64.72 58.76 10.56
N GLU A 2 63.92 57.80 10.07
CA GLU A 2 63.19 57.76 8.75
C GLU A 2 63.34 56.38 8.03
N ALA A 3 63.30 55.26 8.75
CA ALA A 3 63.23 53.93 8.10
C ALA A 3 62.49 52.86 8.92
N LEU A 4 61.76 53.25 9.97
CA LEU A 4 61.00 52.31 10.82
C LEU A 4 59.47 52.52 10.73
N GLY A 5 59.00 53.58 10.06
CA GLY A 5 57.57 53.88 9.92
C GLY A 5 56.84 53.16 8.78
N LEU A 6 57.58 52.64 7.78
CA LEU A 6 56.96 52.05 6.58
C LEU A 6 56.71 50.55 6.68
N ILE A 7 57.27 49.86 7.67
CA ILE A 7 57.10 48.41 7.84
C ILE A 7 55.84 48.09 8.67
N LEU A 8 55.32 49.04 9.44
CA LEU A 8 54.09 48.85 10.23
C LEU A 8 52.79 49.09 9.44
N GLY A 9 52.84 49.71 8.26
CA GLY A 9 51.66 49.98 7.44
C GLY A 9 51.25 48.82 6.50
N ILE A 10 52.21 47.98 6.09
CA ILE A 10 51.96 46.87 5.14
C ILE A 10 51.40 45.62 5.86
N LEU A 11 51.68 45.46 7.16
CA LEU A 11 51.14 44.34 7.94
C LEU A 11 49.63 44.50 8.24
N GLN A 12 49.14 45.74 8.29
CA GLN A 12 47.73 46.03 8.62
C GLN A 12 46.81 45.84 7.41
N SER A 13 47.31 46.07 6.20
CA SER A 13 46.56 45.84 4.95
C SER A 13 46.44 44.35 4.60
N ALA A 14 47.45 43.53 4.90
CA ALA A 14 47.36 42.07 4.73
C ALA A 14 46.36 41.43 5.72
N GLY A 15 46.29 41.92 6.96
CA GLY A 15 45.32 41.46 7.95
C GLY A 15 43.87 41.75 7.54
N LEU A 16 43.59 42.93 6.97
CA LEU A 16 42.25 43.30 6.51
C LEU A 16 41.84 42.55 5.23
N TYR A 17 42.80 42.23 4.34
CA TYR A 17 42.56 41.43 3.14
C TYR A 17 42.25 39.96 3.45
N PHE A 18 42.90 39.39 4.48
CA PHE A 18 42.57 38.04 4.95
C PHE A 18 41.21 37.98 5.65
N GLN A 19 40.80 39.05 6.35
CA GLN A 19 39.49 39.12 6.99
C GLN A 19 38.35 39.32 6.00
N LEU A 20 38.53 40.10 4.92
CA LEU A 20 37.49 40.27 3.90
C LEU A 20 37.21 39.00 3.07
N ASN A 21 38.22 38.15 2.85
CA ASN A 21 38.05 36.89 2.11
C ASN A 21 37.46 35.74 2.96
N ALA A 22 37.37 35.91 4.28
CA ALA A 22 36.70 34.96 5.17
C ALA A 22 35.17 35.20 5.25
N GLY A 23 34.68 36.33 4.74
CA GLY A 23 33.26 36.74 4.84
C GLY A 23 32.37 36.39 3.65
N LEU A 24 32.87 35.68 2.62
CA LEU A 24 32.11 35.43 1.38
C LEU A 24 32.02 33.96 0.94
N ASN A 25 32.18 33.01 1.86
CA ASN A 25 32.02 31.57 1.58
C ASN A 25 30.96 30.89 2.47
N ASP A 26 29.93 31.61 2.92
CA ASP A 26 28.78 31.02 3.64
C ASP A 26 27.49 31.02 2.81
N VAL A 27 27.60 30.68 1.53
CA VAL A 27 26.43 30.29 0.72
C VAL A 27 26.77 28.99 -0.01
N LYS A 28 26.77 27.89 0.73
CA LYS A 28 26.38 26.61 0.16
C LYS A 28 25.53 25.85 1.17
N MET A 29 24.25 25.81 0.82
CA MET A 29 23.18 25.05 1.43
C MET A 29 23.60 23.58 1.57
N ASP A 30 24.22 23.21 2.67
CA ASP A 30 24.29 21.83 3.10
C ASP A 30 23.24 21.66 4.20
N ASN A 31 21.99 21.90 3.81
CA ASN A 31 20.83 21.42 4.54
C ASN A 31 20.82 19.90 4.36
N HIS A 32 21.77 19.22 5.02
CA HIS A 32 21.84 17.78 5.12
C HIS A 32 20.73 17.33 6.06
N ILE A 33 19.49 17.57 5.63
CA ILE A 33 18.34 16.79 6.06
C ILE A 33 18.71 15.39 5.61
N SER A 34 19.32 14.63 6.51
CA SER A 34 19.47 13.18 6.42
C SER A 34 18.06 12.58 6.48
N GLY A 35 17.27 12.84 5.45
CA GLY A 35 16.00 12.20 5.25
C GLY A 35 16.34 10.77 4.87
N ASN A 36 16.26 9.86 5.82
CA ASN A 36 16.40 8.45 5.53
C ASN A 36 15.29 8.06 4.53
N ALA A 37 15.61 7.18 3.60
CA ALA A 37 14.61 6.60 2.70
C ALA A 37 13.59 5.80 3.53
N LEU A 38 12.29 6.00 3.29
CA LEU A 38 11.24 5.36 4.08
C LEU A 38 9.94 5.18 3.29
N PHE A 39 9.18 4.15 3.67
CA PHE A 39 7.80 3.99 3.22
C PHE A 39 6.88 4.95 4.00
N THR A 40 6.13 5.76 3.27
CA THR A 40 5.13 6.69 3.82
C THR A 40 3.75 6.08 3.87
N GLU A 41 3.51 5.06 3.04
CA GLU A 41 2.29 4.26 3.03
C GLU A 41 2.69 2.82 2.69
N VAL A 42 2.23 1.87 3.50
CA VAL A 42 2.51 0.44 3.32
C VAL A 42 1.19 -0.30 3.14
N PRO A 43 1.18 -1.35 2.29
CA PRO A 43 0.01 -2.19 2.20
C PRO A 43 -0.22 -2.92 3.51
N ARG A 44 -1.48 -3.25 3.78
CA ARG A 44 -1.91 -3.98 4.98
C ARG A 44 -2.60 -5.27 4.57
N ASP A 45 -2.58 -6.26 5.44
CA ASP A 45 -3.34 -7.50 5.24
C ASP A 45 -4.84 -7.18 5.06
N ILE A 46 -5.47 -7.85 4.10
CA ILE A 46 -6.88 -7.66 3.74
C ILE A 46 -7.55 -9.03 3.70
N THR A 47 -8.73 -9.13 4.31
CA THR A 47 -9.64 -10.27 4.15
C THR A 47 -10.87 -9.77 3.41
N THR A 48 -11.21 -10.42 2.29
CA THR A 48 -12.32 -10.01 1.41
C THR A 48 -13.05 -11.25 0.91
N HIS A 49 -14.25 -11.09 0.38
CA HIS A 49 -15.02 -12.20 -0.18
C HIS A 49 -14.76 -12.32 -1.67
N SER A 50 -14.92 -13.54 -2.21
CA SER A 50 -14.87 -13.77 -3.65
C SER A 50 -15.86 -12.84 -4.38
N GLY A 51 -15.40 -12.19 -5.45
CA GLY A 51 -16.15 -11.23 -6.25
C GLY A 51 -16.00 -9.77 -5.83
N GLU A 52 -15.46 -9.47 -4.64
CA GLU A 52 -15.19 -8.09 -4.20
C GLU A 52 -13.94 -7.51 -4.91
N ASP A 53 -13.79 -6.19 -4.86
CA ASP A 53 -12.63 -5.46 -5.39
C ASP A 53 -11.72 -5.01 -4.24
N VAL A 54 -10.40 -5.08 -4.45
CA VAL A 54 -9.39 -4.72 -3.44
C VAL A 54 -8.42 -3.68 -4.00
N GLU A 55 -8.08 -2.70 -3.17
CA GLU A 55 -7.02 -1.72 -3.45
C GLU A 55 -5.93 -1.80 -2.37
N MET A 56 -4.67 -1.91 -2.82
CA MET A 56 -3.49 -1.84 -1.97
C MET A 56 -2.61 -0.68 -2.40
N ALA A 57 -2.22 0.17 -1.45
CA ALA A 57 -1.41 1.34 -1.71
C ALA A 57 0.00 1.18 -1.15
N CYS A 58 0.99 1.68 -1.91
CA CYS A 58 2.38 1.73 -1.48
C CYS A 58 2.97 3.07 -1.90
N SER A 59 3.50 3.81 -0.93
CA SER A 59 4.13 5.12 -1.14
C SER A 59 5.48 5.15 -0.46
N PHE A 60 6.47 5.72 -1.15
CA PHE A 60 7.86 5.72 -0.72
C PHE A 60 8.51 7.06 -0.97
N ARG A 61 9.33 7.48 0.00
CA ARG A 61 10.14 8.69 -0.05
C ARG A 61 11.62 8.29 -0.04
N GLY A 62 12.32 8.65 -1.10
CA GLY A 62 13.76 8.40 -1.25
C GLY A 62 14.61 9.27 -0.31
N ALA A 63 15.85 8.86 -0.10
CA ALA A 63 16.77 9.60 0.75
C ALA A 63 17.26 10.86 0.03
N GLY A 64 17.21 12.03 0.67
CA GLY A 64 17.64 13.29 0.04
C GLY A 64 19.14 13.24 -0.27
N SER A 65 19.62 13.47 -1.51
CA SER A 65 20.38 14.68 -1.95
C SER A 65 20.86 14.61 -3.42
N THR A 66 20.60 13.52 -4.16
CA THR A 66 21.20 13.24 -5.48
C THR A 66 20.11 12.79 -6.47
N SER A 67 20.26 13.14 -7.75
CA SER A 67 19.35 12.87 -8.89
C SER A 67 18.38 11.70 -8.68
N TYR A 68 17.19 11.97 -8.12
CA TYR A 68 16.27 10.93 -7.66
C TYR A 68 15.61 10.19 -8.83
N SER A 69 15.89 8.89 -8.92
CA SER A 69 15.29 7.98 -9.90
C SER A 69 14.73 6.78 -9.15
N LEU A 70 13.42 6.78 -8.93
CA LEU A 70 12.73 5.73 -8.17
C LEU A 70 11.95 4.82 -9.12
N GLU A 71 11.97 3.53 -8.82
CA GLU A 71 11.15 2.52 -9.48
C GLU A 71 10.37 1.74 -8.44
N ILE A 72 9.04 1.72 -8.54
CA ILE A 72 8.15 0.94 -7.68
C ILE A 72 7.56 -0.21 -8.50
N GLN A 73 7.48 -1.39 -7.89
CA GLN A 73 7.02 -2.62 -8.53
C GLN A 73 6.07 -3.36 -7.60
N TRP A 74 5.00 -3.92 -8.15
CA TRP A 74 4.16 -4.89 -7.45
C TRP A 74 4.49 -6.31 -7.90
N TRP A 75 4.57 -7.20 -6.93
CA TRP A 75 4.79 -8.63 -7.11
C TRP A 75 3.75 -9.43 -6.35
N TYR A 76 3.40 -10.60 -6.86
CA TYR A 76 2.47 -11.55 -6.24
C TYR A 76 3.15 -12.90 -6.07
N SER A 77 3.00 -13.51 -4.89
CA SER A 77 3.40 -14.89 -4.64
C SER A 77 2.29 -15.67 -3.97
N ARG A 78 2.02 -16.89 -4.45
CA ARG A 78 1.05 -17.82 -3.86
C ARG A 78 1.63 -18.55 -2.64
N LYS A 79 2.35 -17.84 -1.77
CA LYS A 79 2.89 -18.43 -0.54
C LYS A 79 1.75 -18.55 0.47
N HIS A 80 1.30 -19.78 0.73
CA HIS A 80 0.39 -20.09 1.83
C HIS A 80 1.05 -19.69 3.15
N ARG A 81 0.29 -19.10 4.10
CA ARG A 81 0.75 -18.73 5.46
C ARG A 81 1.50 -19.83 6.23
N ALA A 82 1.46 -21.08 5.77
CA ALA A 82 2.13 -22.25 6.36
C ALA A 82 3.66 -22.25 6.22
N GLN A 83 4.27 -21.36 5.42
CA GLN A 83 5.73 -21.17 5.39
C GLN A 83 6.17 -20.04 6.34
N ARG A 84 5.66 -20.05 7.58
CA ARG A 84 6.29 -19.33 8.71
C ARG A 84 7.02 -20.25 9.68
N ASP A 85 7.05 -21.55 9.40
CA ASP A 85 7.74 -22.52 10.23
C ASP A 85 9.21 -22.70 9.80
N PHE A 86 10.07 -22.10 10.64
CA PHE A 86 11.51 -22.31 10.89
C PHE A 86 12.55 -21.39 10.22
N PRO A 87 13.60 -21.01 10.99
CA PRO A 87 13.53 -20.27 12.23
C PRO A 87 14.40 -19.01 12.17
N SER A 88 14.12 -18.07 13.06
CA SER A 88 15.06 -17.03 13.49
C SER A 88 16.41 -17.65 13.89
N HIS A 89 17.39 -17.63 12.99
CA HIS A 89 18.79 -17.75 13.31
C HIS A 89 19.51 -16.53 12.76
N GLY A 90 19.99 -15.69 13.68
CA GLY A 90 20.76 -14.51 13.34
C GLY A 90 22.03 -14.89 12.59
N THR A 91 22.19 -14.37 11.39
CA THR A 91 23.48 -14.15 10.73
C THR A 91 23.25 -13.07 9.65
N ASN A 92 24.13 -12.08 9.61
CA ASN A 92 24.13 -10.97 8.66
C ASN A 92 24.20 -11.49 7.22
N ASN A 93 23.06 -11.77 6.61
CA ASN A 93 22.97 -12.16 5.22
C ASN A 93 22.10 -11.12 4.52
N VAL A 94 22.72 -10.27 3.72
CA VAL A 94 22.04 -9.46 2.70
C VAL A 94 21.27 -10.44 1.82
N GLY A 95 19.94 -10.47 1.97
CA GLY A 95 19.08 -11.35 1.19
C GLY A 95 19.20 -11.04 -0.29
N THR A 96 19.86 -11.91 -1.04
CA THR A 96 19.88 -11.87 -2.51
C THR A 96 18.46 -12.20 -2.98
N LEU A 97 17.89 -11.33 -3.81
CA LEU A 97 16.56 -11.42 -4.43
C LEU A 97 16.33 -12.71 -5.26
N GLU A 98 17.34 -13.58 -5.37
CA GLU A 98 17.33 -14.73 -6.26
C GLU A 98 16.49 -15.89 -5.72
N ASP A 99 16.40 -16.08 -4.40
CA ASP A 99 15.66 -17.22 -3.80
C ASP A 99 14.14 -17.01 -3.77
N MET A 100 13.67 -15.77 -3.92
CA MET A 100 12.23 -15.45 -3.97
C MET A 100 11.68 -15.28 -5.39
N SER A 101 12.54 -15.36 -6.41
CA SER A 101 12.17 -15.04 -7.80
C SER A 101 11.43 -16.16 -8.55
N LYS A 102 11.54 -17.43 -8.12
CA LYS A 102 10.97 -18.56 -8.88
C LYS A 102 9.44 -18.63 -8.83
N ASP A 103 8.83 -18.17 -7.75
CA ASP A 103 7.38 -18.30 -7.52
C ASP A 103 6.63 -16.97 -7.48
N ALA A 104 7.33 -15.85 -7.69
CA ALA A 104 6.76 -14.51 -7.66
C ALA A 104 6.49 -13.98 -9.08
N THR A 105 5.29 -13.45 -9.30
CA THR A 105 4.87 -12.85 -10.57
C THR A 105 4.93 -11.33 -10.47
N LYS A 106 5.64 -10.68 -11.38
CA LYS A 106 5.64 -9.21 -11.49
C LYS A 106 4.31 -8.72 -12.06
N ILE A 107 3.59 -7.92 -11.29
CA ILE A 107 2.26 -7.40 -11.66
C ILE A 107 2.39 -6.05 -12.37
N SER A 108 3.14 -5.11 -11.80
CA SER A 108 3.24 -3.76 -12.34
C SER A 108 4.57 -3.09 -12.01
N VAL A 109 4.92 -2.07 -12.80
CA VAL A 109 6.16 -1.30 -12.67
C VAL A 109 5.88 0.16 -13.02
N VAL A 110 6.35 1.07 -12.16
CA VAL A 110 6.34 2.51 -12.43
C VAL A 110 7.72 3.08 -12.11
N LYS A 111 8.23 3.94 -13.00
CA LYS A 111 9.49 4.67 -12.80
C LYS A 111 9.23 6.16 -12.84
N VAL A 112 9.86 6.91 -11.95
CA VAL A 112 9.74 8.38 -11.90
C VAL A 112 11.10 9.03 -11.69
N ALA A 113 11.27 10.20 -12.29
CA ALA A 113 12.33 11.14 -11.91
C ALA A 113 11.78 12.03 -10.78
N GLY A 114 12.12 11.72 -9.54
CA GLY A 114 11.57 12.39 -8.36
C GLY A 114 11.90 11.65 -7.06
N SER A 115 11.82 12.37 -5.94
CA SER A 115 12.15 11.87 -4.60
C SER A 115 11.00 11.15 -3.89
N ASN A 116 9.80 11.14 -4.49
CA ASN A 116 8.64 10.47 -3.95
C ASN A 116 8.00 9.65 -5.06
N ILE A 117 7.51 8.47 -4.72
CA ILE A 117 6.79 7.59 -5.64
C ILE A 117 5.64 6.91 -4.90
N SER A 118 4.49 6.84 -5.55
CA SER A 118 3.31 6.19 -5.01
C SER A 118 2.67 5.34 -6.10
N HIS A 119 2.25 4.14 -5.75
CA HIS A 119 1.57 3.25 -6.68
C HIS A 119 0.53 2.40 -5.96
N LYS A 120 -0.65 2.30 -6.57
CA LYS A 120 -1.80 1.57 -6.05
C LYS A 120 -2.08 0.37 -6.94
N LEU A 121 -2.06 -0.82 -6.35
CA LEU A 121 -2.51 -2.04 -6.97
C LEU A 121 -4.02 -2.15 -6.79
N ARG A 122 -4.74 -2.38 -7.90
CA ARG A 122 -6.18 -2.63 -7.91
C ARG A 122 -6.43 -4.01 -8.46
N LEU A 123 -7.11 -4.84 -7.68
CA LEU A 123 -7.54 -6.17 -8.05
C LEU A 123 -9.07 -6.15 -8.10
N SER A 124 -9.64 -6.60 -9.21
CA SER A 124 -11.09 -6.59 -9.44
C SER A 124 -11.65 -8.01 -9.48
N SER A 125 -12.85 -8.20 -8.94
CA SER A 125 -13.54 -9.49 -8.94
C SER A 125 -12.65 -10.62 -8.38
N ILE A 126 -12.19 -10.43 -7.15
CA ILE A 126 -11.25 -11.31 -6.46
C ILE A 126 -11.73 -12.77 -6.49
N LYS A 127 -10.81 -13.68 -6.81
CA LYS A 127 -11.05 -15.13 -6.81
C LYS A 127 -10.29 -15.79 -5.67
N PRO A 128 -10.72 -16.99 -5.21
CA PRO A 128 -9.93 -17.77 -4.26
C PRO A 128 -8.49 -18.06 -4.72
N THR A 129 -8.24 -18.06 -6.03
CA THR A 129 -6.90 -18.23 -6.60
C THR A 129 -5.98 -17.01 -6.45
N ASP A 130 -6.55 -15.85 -6.11
CA ASP A 130 -5.83 -14.60 -5.91
C ASP A 130 -5.33 -14.46 -4.46
N GLU A 131 -5.74 -15.36 -3.57
CA GLU A 131 -5.17 -15.47 -2.22
C GLU A 131 -3.64 -15.63 -2.30
N GLY A 132 -2.92 -14.85 -1.49
CA GLY A 132 -1.46 -14.89 -1.43
C GLY A 132 -0.83 -13.62 -0.88
N THR A 133 0.50 -13.56 -1.01
CA THR A 133 1.30 -12.41 -0.56
C THR A 133 1.55 -11.45 -1.72
N TYR A 134 1.22 -10.19 -1.50
CA TYR A 134 1.49 -9.09 -2.42
C TYR A 134 2.63 -8.23 -1.87
N GLU A 135 3.68 -8.06 -2.66
CA GLU A 135 4.90 -7.35 -2.28
C GLU A 135 5.08 -6.08 -3.11
N CYS A 136 5.31 -4.96 -2.43
CA CYS A 136 5.72 -3.72 -3.04
C CYS A 136 7.24 -3.60 -2.91
N HIS A 137 7.94 -3.59 -4.04
CA HIS A 137 9.38 -3.36 -4.11
C HIS A 137 9.66 -1.95 -4.61
N VAL A 138 10.59 -1.25 -3.98
CA VAL A 138 11.10 0.04 -4.46
C VAL A 138 12.60 -0.08 -4.70
N ILE A 139 13.04 0.37 -5.87
CA ILE A 139 14.44 0.43 -6.27
C ILE A 139 14.81 1.90 -6.43
N ASP A 140 15.74 2.35 -5.60
CA ASP A 140 16.32 3.69 -5.66
C ASP A 140 17.63 3.64 -6.47
N HIS A 141 17.61 4.28 -7.64
CA HIS A 141 18.73 4.37 -8.57
C HIS A 141 19.51 5.70 -8.43
N SER A 142 19.28 6.47 -7.37
CA SER A 142 19.91 7.78 -7.16
C SER A 142 21.38 7.73 -6.75
N GLY A 143 21.85 6.58 -6.26
CA GLY A 143 23.21 6.34 -5.81
C GLY A 143 24.05 5.54 -6.81
N PRO A 144 25.37 5.39 -6.56
CA PRO A 144 26.25 4.55 -7.38
C PRO A 144 25.85 3.06 -7.36
N VAL A 145 25.14 2.64 -6.30
CA VAL A 145 24.56 1.31 -6.16
C VAL A 145 23.07 1.47 -5.94
N ALA A 146 22.27 0.72 -6.71
CA ALA A 146 20.82 0.73 -6.54
C ALA A 146 20.43 0.11 -5.20
N GLN A 147 19.70 0.87 -4.38
CA GLN A 147 19.17 0.40 -3.10
C GLN A 147 17.78 -0.20 -3.31
N ARG A 148 17.47 -1.28 -2.60
CA ARG A 148 16.20 -2.00 -2.72
C ARG A 148 15.49 -2.05 -1.38
N TYR A 149 14.20 -1.77 -1.40
CA TYR A 149 13.31 -1.77 -0.25
C TYR A 149 12.07 -2.61 -0.59
N SER A 150 11.52 -3.32 0.39
CA SER A 150 10.28 -4.07 0.19
C SER A 150 9.39 -4.03 1.44
N VAL A 151 8.08 -4.07 1.19
CA VAL A 151 7.02 -4.26 2.18
C VAL A 151 5.96 -5.17 1.55
N GLN A 152 5.20 -5.87 2.39
CA GLN A 152 4.26 -6.89 1.92
C GLN A 152 2.95 -6.87 2.70
N ALA A 153 1.92 -7.43 2.08
CA ALA A 153 0.62 -7.70 2.70
C ALA A 153 0.07 -9.04 2.21
N TYR A 154 -0.72 -9.71 3.05
CA TYR A 154 -1.44 -10.92 2.69
C TYR A 154 -2.90 -10.60 2.32
N LEU A 155 -3.36 -11.10 1.17
CA LEU A 155 -4.76 -11.11 0.79
C LEU A 155 -5.36 -12.47 1.11
N GLN A 156 -6.34 -12.50 2.01
CA GLN A 156 -7.13 -13.69 2.32
C GLN A 156 -8.48 -13.59 1.61
N VAL A 157 -8.91 -14.69 0.97
CA VAL A 157 -10.17 -14.70 0.20
C VAL A 157 -11.15 -15.66 0.85
N GLU A 158 -12.21 -15.10 1.40
CA GLU A 158 -13.34 -15.86 1.91
C GLU A 158 -14.29 -16.25 0.76
N PRO A 159 -14.99 -17.39 0.88
CA PRO A 159 -16.02 -17.76 -0.07
C PRO A 159 -17.05 -16.65 -0.25
N GLU A 160 -17.73 -16.64 -1.39
CA GLU A 160 -18.86 -15.74 -1.61
C GLU A 160 -19.90 -15.93 -0.49
N ARG A 161 -20.45 -14.84 0.03
CA ARG A 161 -21.50 -14.91 1.05
C ARG A 161 -22.68 -15.65 0.44
N SER A 162 -22.87 -16.91 0.80
CA SER A 162 -24.15 -17.59 0.56
C SER A 162 -25.18 -16.79 1.33
N LEU A 163 -26.04 -16.07 0.61
CA LEU A 163 -27.28 -15.55 1.18
C LEU A 163 -28.05 -16.78 1.66
N GLU A 164 -27.91 -17.10 2.95
CA GLU A 164 -28.86 -17.96 3.63
C GLU A 164 -30.21 -17.26 3.49
N LEU A 165 -30.98 -17.70 2.49
CA LEU A 165 -32.40 -17.45 2.42
C LEU A 165 -32.96 -17.85 3.79
N GLU A 166 -33.37 -16.86 4.58
CA GLU A 166 -34.14 -17.11 5.79
C GLU A 166 -35.26 -18.09 5.42
N PRO A 167 -35.43 -19.21 6.12
CA PRO A 167 -36.56 -20.07 5.86
C PRO A 167 -37.80 -19.26 6.26
N GLU A 168 -38.59 -18.84 5.25
CA GLU A 168 -39.94 -18.36 5.47
C GLU A 168 -40.63 -19.35 6.41
N HIS A 169 -41.04 -18.84 7.57
CA HIS A 169 -41.68 -19.60 8.62
C HIS A 169 -42.96 -20.21 8.03
N VAL A 170 -42.90 -21.49 7.65
CA VAL A 170 -44.05 -22.28 7.24
C VAL A 170 -44.95 -22.45 8.47
N SER A 171 -45.90 -21.53 8.65
CA SER A 171 -47.02 -21.75 9.56
C SER A 171 -47.95 -22.79 8.96
N GLN A 172 -47.74 -24.06 9.33
CA GLN A 172 -48.67 -25.16 9.06
C GLN A 172 -49.73 -25.30 10.17
N PRO A 173 -50.88 -25.95 9.86
CA PRO A 173 -52.19 -25.63 10.41
C PRO A 173 -52.53 -26.46 11.66
N THR A 174 -53.12 -25.82 12.67
CA THR A 174 -53.76 -26.51 13.79
C THR A 174 -55.26 -26.46 13.65
N GLY A 175 -55.84 -27.57 13.17
CA GLY A 175 -57.26 -27.83 13.33
C GLY A 175 -57.58 -28.26 14.76
N SER A 176 -58.62 -27.67 15.36
CA SER A 176 -59.63 -28.43 16.12
C SER A 176 -60.77 -27.54 16.68
N ARG A 177 -61.99 -27.97 16.33
CA ARG A 177 -63.26 -27.94 17.11
C ARG A 177 -64.06 -26.63 17.24
N ASP A 178 -65.19 -26.66 16.54
CA ASP A 178 -66.47 -25.94 16.67
C ASP A 178 -66.97 -25.71 18.11
N PRO A 179 -67.78 -24.66 18.38
CA PRO A 179 -69.23 -24.76 18.09
C PRO A 179 -69.94 -23.48 17.59
N GLU A 180 -70.89 -23.72 16.69
CA GLU A 180 -72.25 -23.16 16.65
C GLU A 180 -72.41 -21.63 16.66
N ARG A 181 -72.79 -21.07 15.50
CA ARG A 181 -73.82 -20.02 15.43
C ARG A 181 -74.53 -20.01 14.08
N ARG A 182 -75.84 -20.31 14.12
CA ARG A 182 -76.81 -20.18 13.04
C ARG A 182 -76.93 -18.71 12.59
N ALA A 183 -77.01 -18.47 11.28
CA ALA A 183 -77.99 -17.57 10.69
C ALA A 183 -77.99 -17.70 9.15
N ALA A 184 -79.10 -18.25 8.64
CA ALA A 184 -79.85 -17.87 7.44
C ALA A 184 -79.11 -17.33 6.20
N GLY A 185 -79.31 -18.03 5.08
CA GLY A 185 -80.01 -17.38 3.96
C GLY A 185 -79.26 -17.26 2.64
N SER A 186 -79.92 -17.76 1.60
CA SER A 186 -79.82 -17.37 0.19
C SER A 186 -78.76 -18.03 -0.66
N THR A 187 -79.23 -19.08 -1.34
CA THR A 187 -78.91 -19.44 -2.73
C THR A 187 -78.73 -18.20 -3.61
N THR A 188 -77.71 -18.17 -4.47
CA THR A 188 -77.87 -17.97 -5.92
C THR A 188 -76.52 -18.09 -6.64
N ASP A 189 -76.51 -19.03 -7.57
CA ASP A 189 -75.66 -19.14 -8.75
C ASP A 189 -75.68 -17.84 -9.59
N CYS A 190 -74.53 -17.38 -10.07
CA CYS A 190 -74.44 -16.41 -11.17
C CYS A 190 -73.09 -16.55 -11.90
N LYS A 191 -73.09 -17.48 -12.84
CA LYS A 191 -72.16 -17.58 -13.95
C LYS A 191 -72.50 -16.51 -15.00
N GLY A 192 -71.57 -15.60 -15.30
CA GLY A 192 -71.44 -15.01 -16.64
C GLY A 192 -71.63 -13.49 -16.79
N SER A 193 -70.56 -12.86 -17.30
CA SER A 193 -70.50 -11.74 -18.25
C SER A 193 -71.20 -10.40 -17.91
N CYS A 194 -70.38 -9.37 -17.66
CA CYS A 194 -70.70 -8.00 -18.04
C CYS A 194 -69.46 -7.35 -18.68
N VAL A 195 -69.68 -6.87 -19.91
CA VAL A 195 -68.75 -6.19 -20.83
C VAL A 195 -68.67 -4.70 -20.49
N LEU A 196 -67.50 -4.09 -20.68
CA LEU A 196 -67.30 -2.83 -21.42
C LEU A 196 -65.85 -2.75 -21.88
#